data_AF-A0A7C8VNB9-F1
#
_entry.id   AF-A0A7C8VNB9-F1
#
_cell.length_a   1.000
_cell.length_b   1.000
_cell.length_c   1.000
_cell.angle_alpha   90.00
_cell.angle_beta   90.00
_cell.angle_gamma   90.00
#
_symmetry.space_group_name_H-M   'P 1'
#
loop_
_entity.id
_entity.type
_entity.pdbx_description
1 polymer ?
#
loop_
_entity_poly.entity_id
_entity_poly.type
_entity_poly.pdbx_seq_one_letter_code
_entity_poly.pdbx_strand_id
1 'polypeptide(L)'
;MDPHLAQVLKALQETTSGSQPQNHQLSQQSYDPRRIYQPDIPLPQPVQAPQAYIQHASPPLPASERVDPRTITQWPAALKYITTVITTNPAAMERLKKMKLHQKDHEKQWWRSREVILQRHSKSSDNRVAMDSVLKSFGVSTSSAELTPETKLQELQTYDEKVYRASVQMYGSMAEDLKSLGIPFFVITEEEFPGDKDSFLEARKKVIELIDDLT
;
A
#
# COMPACT_ATOMS: atom_id res chain seq x y z
N MET A 1 -60.71 -5.86 15.29
CA MET A 1 -59.50 -5.67 14.48
C MET A 1 -59.29 -4.19 14.34
N ASP A 2 -58.29 -3.65 15.04
CA ASP A 2 -58.10 -2.20 15.18
C ASP A 2 -57.61 -1.60 13.85
N PRO A 3 -58.38 -0.71 13.19
CA PRO A 3 -58.02 -0.18 11.88
C PRO A 3 -56.73 0.64 11.90
N HIS A 4 -56.36 1.16 13.07
CA HIS A 4 -55.13 1.93 13.25
C HIS A 4 -53.87 1.05 13.19
N LEU A 5 -53.95 -0.20 13.68
CA LEU A 5 -52.83 -1.14 13.65
C LEU A 5 -52.52 -1.62 12.21
N ALA A 6 -53.56 -1.79 11.40
CA ALA A 6 -53.41 -2.09 9.97
C ALA A 6 -52.77 -0.93 9.20
N GLN A 7 -53.05 0.31 9.60
CA GLN A 7 -52.46 1.51 9.03
C GLN A 7 -50.98 1.66 9.39
N VAL A 8 -50.57 1.28 10.61
CA VAL A 8 -49.16 1.27 11.04
C VAL A 8 -48.37 0.18 10.32
N LEU A 9 -48.92 -1.03 10.17
CA LEU A 9 -48.28 -2.10 9.39
C LEU A 9 -48.12 -1.72 7.91
N LYS A 10 -49.10 -1.01 7.35
CA LYS A 10 -49.03 -0.49 5.97
C LYS A 10 -48.00 0.64 5.83
N ALA A 11 -47.91 1.55 6.81
CA ALA A 11 -46.89 2.61 6.85
C ALA A 11 -45.46 2.04 7.01
N LEU A 12 -45.30 0.94 7.76
CA LEU A 12 -44.02 0.23 7.87
C LEU A 12 -43.66 -0.55 6.59
N GLN A 13 -44.64 -1.08 5.86
CA GLN A 13 -44.39 -1.70 4.54
C GLN A 13 -44.10 -0.67 3.45
N GLU A 14 -44.77 0.48 3.45
CA GLU A 14 -44.55 1.57 2.49
C GLU A 14 -43.19 2.27 2.70
N THR A 15 -42.68 2.34 3.94
CA THR A 15 -41.29 2.82 4.19
C THR A 15 -40.20 1.83 3.78
N THR A 16 -40.55 0.58 3.45
CA THR A 16 -39.59 -0.40 2.87
C THR A 16 -39.58 -0.42 1.34
N SER A 17 -40.47 0.34 0.69
CA SER A 17 -40.59 0.37 -0.77
C SER A 17 -40.61 1.80 -1.29
N GLY A 18 -39.44 2.44 -1.42
CA GLY A 18 -39.30 3.66 -2.20
C GLY A 18 -38.63 4.82 -1.48
N SER A 19 -37.33 4.69 -1.24
CA SER A 19 -36.40 5.81 -1.27
C SER A 19 -35.03 5.24 -1.56
N GLN A 20 -34.69 5.25 -2.84
CA GLN A 20 -33.36 5.02 -3.37
C GLN A 20 -32.46 6.14 -2.81
N PRO A 21 -31.51 5.91 -1.89
CA PRO A 21 -30.33 6.73 -1.91
C PRO A 21 -29.63 6.38 -3.21
N GLN A 22 -29.25 7.39 -3.99
CA GLN A 22 -28.26 7.24 -5.04
C GLN A 22 -27.10 6.44 -4.46
N ASN A 23 -27.05 5.18 -4.86
CA ASN A 23 -25.99 4.26 -4.57
C ASN A 23 -24.79 4.81 -5.34
N HIS A 24 -24.03 5.71 -4.71
CA HIS A 24 -22.62 5.81 -5.01
C HIS A 24 -22.07 4.42 -4.68
N GLN A 25 -22.00 3.59 -5.73
CA GLN A 25 -21.03 2.51 -5.86
C GLN A 25 -19.64 3.14 -5.70
N LEU A 26 -19.27 3.55 -4.49
CA LEU A 26 -17.91 3.28 -4.04
C LEU A 26 -17.92 1.80 -3.71
N SER A 27 -17.60 1.04 -4.74
CA SER A 27 -17.02 -0.29 -4.71
C SER A 27 -16.84 -0.81 -3.29
N GLN A 28 -17.72 -1.71 -2.85
CA GLN A 28 -17.32 -2.79 -1.96
C GLN A 28 -16.35 -3.71 -2.72
N GLN A 29 -15.25 -3.15 -3.22
CA GLN A 29 -14.10 -3.95 -3.58
C GLN A 29 -13.64 -4.54 -2.25
N SER A 30 -14.04 -5.79 -2.04
CA SER A 30 -13.32 -6.72 -1.17
C SER A 30 -11.85 -6.41 -1.35
N TYR A 31 -11.22 -5.92 -0.28
CA TYR A 31 -9.82 -5.57 -0.26
C TYR A 31 -9.04 -6.81 -0.70
N ASP A 32 -8.52 -6.77 -1.93
CA ASP A 32 -7.60 -7.76 -2.46
C ASP A 32 -6.22 -7.08 -2.58
N PRO A 33 -5.29 -7.34 -1.65
CA PRO A 33 -3.94 -6.75 -1.70
C PRO A 33 -3.15 -7.14 -2.95
N ARG A 34 -3.62 -8.09 -3.77
CA ARG A 34 -2.98 -8.45 -5.04
C ARG A 34 -3.41 -7.61 -6.24
N ARG A 35 -4.47 -6.80 -6.12
CA ARG A 35 -5.05 -6.07 -7.26
C ARG A 35 -4.30 -4.79 -7.65
N ILE A 36 -3.38 -4.29 -6.83
CA ILE A 36 -2.73 -2.98 -7.04
C ILE A 36 -1.25 -3.11 -7.47
N TYR A 37 -0.59 -4.23 -7.21
CA TYR A 37 0.77 -4.48 -7.69
C TYR A 37 0.78 -5.53 -8.79
N GLN A 38 0.80 -5.06 -10.03
CA GLN A 38 1.35 -5.82 -11.14
C GLN A 38 2.72 -5.20 -11.43
N PRO A 39 3.85 -5.92 -11.26
CA PRO A 39 5.09 -5.46 -11.83
C PRO A 39 4.87 -5.32 -13.33
N ASP A 40 5.25 -4.17 -13.90
CA ASP A 40 5.29 -3.97 -15.34
C ASP A 40 6.29 -5.00 -15.90
N ILE A 41 5.82 -6.19 -16.24
CA ILE A 41 6.57 -7.16 -17.04
C ILE A 41 6.36 -6.67 -18.47
N PRO A 42 7.39 -6.14 -19.15
CA PRO A 42 7.23 -5.77 -20.55
C PRO A 42 6.91 -7.06 -21.31
N LEU A 43 5.71 -7.13 -21.93
CA LEU A 43 5.46 -8.16 -22.93
C LEU A 43 6.55 -8.03 -24.03
N PRO A 44 7.15 -9.13 -24.50
CA PRO A 44 8.10 -9.07 -25.59
C PRO A 44 7.39 -8.55 -26.84
N GLN A 45 7.68 -7.30 -27.22
CA GLN A 45 7.26 -6.77 -28.50
C GLN A 45 8.04 -7.48 -29.61
N PRO A 46 7.41 -7.85 -30.74
CA PRO A 46 8.11 -8.40 -31.88
C PRO A 46 9.09 -7.36 -32.43
N VAL A 47 10.37 -7.73 -32.46
CA VAL A 47 11.48 -6.89 -32.91
C VAL A 47 11.29 -6.58 -34.40
N GLN A 48 10.99 -5.33 -34.74
CA GLN A 48 11.16 -4.83 -36.11
C GLN A 48 12.63 -4.44 -36.30
N ALA A 49 13.28 -5.02 -37.31
CA ALA A 49 14.68 -4.76 -37.64
C ALA A 49 14.88 -3.28 -38.05
N PRO A 50 15.83 -2.53 -37.45
CA PRO A 50 16.15 -1.19 -37.90
C PRO A 50 16.98 -1.22 -39.19
N GLN A 51 16.58 -0.42 -40.17
CA GLN A 51 17.38 -0.13 -41.36
C GLN A 51 18.67 0.61 -40.97
N ALA A 52 19.75 0.29 -41.68
CA ALA A 52 21.05 0.91 -41.51
C ALA A 52 21.02 2.38 -41.97
N TYR A 53 21.24 3.30 -41.03
CA TYR A 53 21.66 4.66 -41.32
C TYR A 53 23.10 4.83 -40.81
N ILE A 54 24.00 5.08 -41.76
CA ILE A 54 25.42 5.38 -41.52
C ILE A 54 25.46 6.78 -40.89
N GLN A 55 25.74 6.86 -39.59
CA GLN A 55 25.99 8.12 -38.90
C GLN A 55 27.45 8.22 -38.45
N HIS A 56 27.93 9.43 -38.59
CA HIS A 56 29.29 9.91 -38.63
C HIS A 56 29.95 9.78 -37.24
N ALA A 57 31.21 9.31 -37.24
CA ALA A 57 31.97 9.02 -36.04
C ALA A 57 32.15 10.28 -35.17
N SER A 58 31.53 10.27 -34.00
CA SER A 58 31.93 11.12 -32.87
C SER A 58 33.08 10.44 -32.13
N PRO A 59 34.03 11.20 -31.55
CA PRO A 59 35.17 10.62 -30.83
C PRO A 59 34.69 9.77 -29.64
N PRO A 60 35.37 8.65 -29.32
CA PRO A 60 34.99 7.80 -28.21
C PRO A 60 35.20 8.56 -26.90
N LEU A 61 34.10 8.86 -26.21
CA LEU A 61 34.14 9.18 -24.79
C LEU A 61 34.87 8.02 -24.07
N PRO A 62 35.75 8.30 -23.09
CA PRO A 62 36.39 7.22 -22.34
C PRO A 62 35.28 6.34 -21.77
N ALA A 63 35.40 5.03 -21.99
CA ALA A 63 34.58 4.05 -21.31
C ALA A 63 34.76 4.27 -19.81
N SER A 64 33.87 5.05 -19.20
CA SER A 64 33.76 5.13 -17.75
C SER A 64 33.55 3.69 -17.32
N GLU A 65 34.54 3.09 -16.67
CA GLU A 65 34.42 1.78 -16.05
C GLU A 65 33.11 1.82 -15.27
N ARG A 66 32.10 1.09 -15.78
CA ARG A 66 30.81 0.98 -15.08
C ARG A 66 31.14 0.18 -13.83
N VAL A 67 31.40 0.90 -12.73
CA VAL A 67 31.66 0.30 -11.42
C VAL A 67 30.50 -0.62 -11.11
N ASP A 68 30.78 -1.91 -10.99
CA ASP A 68 29.76 -2.90 -10.67
C ASP A 68 29.26 -2.62 -9.23
N PRO A 69 27.97 -2.30 -9.04
CA PRO A 69 27.42 -1.99 -7.72
C PRO A 69 27.59 -3.13 -6.71
N ARG A 70 27.78 -4.38 -7.16
CA ARG A 70 28.03 -5.52 -6.29
C ARG A 70 29.41 -5.49 -5.63
N THR A 71 30.38 -4.80 -6.25
CA THR A 71 31.74 -4.63 -5.70
C THR A 71 31.83 -3.54 -4.63
N ILE A 72 30.77 -2.72 -4.50
CA ILE A 72 30.73 -1.60 -3.57
C ILE A 72 30.31 -2.11 -2.18
N THR A 73 31.29 -2.22 -1.30
CA THR A 73 31.09 -2.68 0.08
C THR A 73 31.28 -1.59 1.14
N GLN A 74 31.76 -0.41 0.74
CA GLN A 74 32.06 0.70 1.64
C GLN A 74 31.07 1.85 1.47
N TRP A 75 30.61 2.43 2.58
CA TRP A 75 29.61 3.52 2.57
C TRP A 75 30.00 4.74 1.70
N PRO A 76 31.22 5.31 1.79
CA PRO A 76 31.58 6.47 0.97
C PRO A 76 31.52 6.20 -0.54
N ALA A 77 31.86 4.96 -0.95
CA ALA A 77 31.77 4.55 -2.34
C ALA A 77 30.31 4.37 -2.79
N ALA A 78 29.45 3.83 -1.94
CA ALA A 78 28.01 3.73 -2.20
C ALA A 78 27.35 5.10 -2.33
N LEU A 79 27.66 6.04 -1.42
CA LEU A 79 27.17 7.42 -1.47
C LEU A 79 27.55 8.08 -2.80
N LYS A 80 28.84 7.99 -3.19
CA LYS A 80 29.31 8.51 -4.47
C LYS A 80 28.59 7.87 -5.65
N TYR A 81 28.44 6.55 -5.66
CA TYR A 81 27.74 5.83 -6.72
C TYR A 81 26.28 6.27 -6.85
N ILE A 82 25.53 6.33 -5.75
CA ILE A 82 24.12 6.76 -5.77
C ILE A 82 24.01 8.21 -6.28
N THR A 83 24.80 9.12 -5.71
CA THR A 83 24.74 10.56 -6.04
C THR A 83 25.25 10.91 -7.44
N THR A 84 25.98 10.02 -8.11
CA THR A 84 26.54 10.29 -9.45
C THR A 84 25.91 9.43 -10.54
N VAL A 85 25.67 8.14 -10.28
CA VAL A 85 25.19 7.18 -11.28
C VAL A 85 23.67 7.10 -11.25
N ILE A 86 23.07 6.96 -10.07
CA ILE A 86 21.62 6.75 -9.93
C ILE A 86 20.85 8.05 -10.19
N THR A 87 21.29 9.16 -9.59
CA THR A 87 20.67 10.49 -9.78
C THR A 87 20.72 10.97 -11.24
N THR A 88 21.77 10.62 -11.98
CA THR A 88 21.93 10.96 -13.40
C THR A 88 21.07 10.07 -14.30
N ASN A 89 20.57 8.93 -13.79
CA ASN A 89 19.67 8.05 -14.52
C ASN A 89 18.20 8.44 -14.27
N PRO A 90 17.52 9.10 -15.23
CA PRO A 90 16.15 9.58 -15.03
C PRO A 90 15.15 8.44 -14.81
N ALA A 91 15.34 7.30 -15.48
CA ALA A 91 14.46 6.15 -15.33
C ALA A 91 14.56 5.52 -13.93
N ALA A 92 15.78 5.43 -13.38
CA ALA A 92 15.99 4.96 -12.01
C ALA A 92 15.36 5.92 -10.99
N MET A 93 15.57 7.22 -11.14
CA MET A 93 14.97 8.24 -10.25
C MET A 93 13.45 8.24 -10.31
N GLU A 94 12.85 8.09 -11.50
CA GLU A 94 11.39 7.98 -11.64
C GLU A 94 10.86 6.73 -10.92
N ARG A 95 11.55 5.58 -11.06
CA ARG A 95 11.17 4.34 -10.37
C ARG A 95 11.21 4.51 -8.85
N LEU A 96 12.26 5.13 -8.31
CA LEU A 96 12.39 5.41 -6.87
C LEU A 96 11.28 6.33 -6.36
N LYS A 97 10.96 7.40 -7.11
CA LYS A 97 9.85 8.31 -6.77
C LYS A 97 8.50 7.61 -6.76
N LYS A 98 8.23 6.78 -7.78
CA LYS A 98 7.00 5.97 -7.86
C LYS A 98 6.90 5.00 -6.68
N MET A 99 8.00 4.33 -6.34
CA MET A 99 8.06 3.43 -5.19
C MET A 99 7.67 4.14 -3.88
N LYS A 100 8.26 5.31 -3.61
CA LYS A 100 7.93 6.14 -2.43
C LYS A 100 6.48 6.62 -2.42
N LEU A 101 5.96 7.01 -3.59
CA LEU A 101 4.55 7.39 -3.72
C LEU A 101 3.63 6.22 -3.39
N HIS A 102 3.90 5.04 -3.94
CA HIS A 102 3.12 3.84 -3.68
C HIS A 102 3.14 3.44 -2.20
N GLN A 103 4.29 3.55 -1.53
CA GLN A 103 4.37 3.33 -0.09
C GLN A 103 3.41 4.26 0.67
N LYS A 104 3.49 5.57 0.42
CA LYS A 104 2.62 6.56 1.08
C LYS A 104 1.15 6.31 0.80
N ASP A 105 0.81 5.92 -0.42
CA ASP A 105 -0.57 5.61 -0.80
C ASP A 105 -1.11 4.38 -0.08
N HIS A 106 -0.32 3.31 0.03
CA HIS A 106 -0.68 2.12 0.83
C HIS A 106 -0.89 2.48 2.30
N GLU A 107 0.04 3.22 2.91
CA GLU A 107 -0.08 3.66 4.31
C GLU A 107 -1.35 4.49 4.53
N LYS A 108 -1.61 5.44 3.63
CA LYS A 108 -2.82 6.28 3.68
C LYS A 108 -4.08 5.46 3.51
N GLN A 109 -4.08 4.46 2.64
CA GLN A 109 -5.21 3.57 2.42
C GLN A 109 -5.46 2.67 3.63
N TRP A 110 -4.41 2.13 4.24
CA TRP A 110 -4.53 1.31 5.45
C TRP A 110 -5.08 2.13 6.61
N TRP A 111 -4.60 3.36 6.78
CA TRP A 111 -5.13 4.28 7.77
C TRP A 111 -6.62 4.57 7.53
N ARG A 112 -7.02 4.97 6.32
CA ARG A 112 -8.43 5.24 5.99
C ARG A 112 -9.33 4.04 6.24
N SER A 113 -8.87 2.84 5.87
CA SER A 113 -9.66 1.62 6.05
C SER A 113 -9.84 1.28 7.53
N ARG A 114 -8.82 1.54 8.37
CA ARG A 114 -8.92 1.43 9.82
C ARG A 114 -9.90 2.44 10.41
N GLU A 115 -9.86 3.70 9.95
CA GLU A 115 -10.82 4.73 10.36
C GLU A 115 -12.26 4.35 10.03
N VAL A 116 -12.50 3.74 8.87
CA VAL A 116 -13.83 3.23 8.50
C VAL A 116 -14.31 2.15 9.47
N ILE A 117 -13.43 1.25 9.93
CA ILE A 117 -13.77 0.24 10.95
C ILE A 117 -14.17 0.92 12.26
N LEU A 118 -13.38 1.89 12.72
CA LEU A 118 -13.67 2.62 13.96
C LEU A 118 -14.98 3.42 13.88
N GLN A 119 -15.24 4.10 12.76
CA GLN A 119 -16.50 4.81 12.55
C GLN A 119 -17.70 3.85 12.56
N ARG A 120 -17.54 2.65 11.98
CA ARG A 120 -18.59 1.61 12.02
C ARG A 120 -18.84 1.15 13.45
N HIS A 121 -17.78 0.94 14.24
CA HIS A 121 -17.87 0.57 15.65
C HIS A 121 -18.60 1.62 16.49
N SER A 122 -18.37 2.90 16.23
CA SER A 122 -19.05 4.03 16.91
C SER A 122 -20.52 4.15 16.50
N LYS A 123 -20.81 4.12 15.20
CA LYS A 123 -22.19 4.20 14.70
C LYS A 123 -23.05 3.03 15.18
N SER A 124 -22.46 1.84 15.32
CA SER A 124 -23.15 0.68 15.89
C SER A 124 -23.53 0.88 17.36
N SER A 125 -22.73 1.57 18.17
CA SER A 125 -23.13 1.95 19.53
C SER A 125 -24.22 3.03 19.54
N ASP A 126 -24.09 4.06 18.71
CA ASP A 126 -25.04 5.19 18.68
C ASP A 126 -26.41 4.76 18.19
N ASN A 127 -26.46 3.98 17.09
CA ASN A 127 -27.70 3.41 16.57
C ASN A 127 -28.38 2.50 17.60
N ARG A 128 -27.61 1.79 18.44
CA ARG A 128 -28.20 0.97 19.50
C ARG A 128 -28.84 1.82 20.58
N VAL A 129 -28.16 2.87 21.05
CA VAL A 129 -28.75 3.81 22.04
C VAL A 129 -30.06 4.40 21.51
N ALA A 130 -30.10 4.78 20.23
CA ALA A 130 -31.30 5.27 19.59
C ALA A 130 -32.41 4.20 19.51
N MET A 131 -32.10 3.00 19.04
CA MET A 131 -33.07 1.90 18.93
C MET A 131 -33.59 1.44 20.29
N ASP A 132 -32.73 1.29 21.29
CA ASP A 132 -33.11 0.91 22.65
C ASP A 132 -34.00 1.98 23.29
N SER A 133 -33.71 3.27 23.06
CA SER A 133 -34.59 4.36 23.53
C SER A 133 -35.98 4.30 22.90
N VAL A 134 -36.10 3.95 21.61
CA VAL A 134 -37.38 3.79 20.92
C VAL A 134 -38.10 2.53 21.43
N LEU A 135 -37.41 1.40 21.56
CA LEU A 135 -38.03 0.15 21.99
C LEU A 135 -38.50 0.22 23.44
N LYS A 136 -37.74 0.91 24.31
CA LYS A 136 -38.11 1.21 25.68
C LYS A 136 -39.35 2.10 25.78
N SER A 137 -39.53 3.06 24.87
CA SER A 137 -40.74 3.88 24.84
C SER A 137 -41.98 3.08 24.46
N PHE A 138 -41.82 1.96 23.75
CA PHE A 138 -42.87 0.99 23.44
C PHE A 138 -43.00 -0.16 24.46
N GLY A 139 -42.24 -0.13 25.57
CA GLY A 139 -42.29 -1.16 26.62
C GLY A 139 -41.69 -2.51 26.21
N VAL A 140 -40.96 -2.57 25.09
CA VAL A 140 -40.32 -3.79 24.58
C VAL A 140 -38.86 -3.81 25.03
N SER A 141 -38.45 -4.84 25.77
CA SER A 141 -37.03 -5.09 26.03
C SER A 141 -36.45 -5.93 24.89
N THR A 142 -35.33 -5.51 24.29
CA THR A 142 -34.69 -6.27 23.21
C THR A 142 -33.32 -6.79 23.61
N SER A 143 -33.08 -8.07 23.31
CA SER A 143 -31.77 -8.72 23.33
C SER A 143 -31.22 -8.76 21.90
N SER A 144 -30.83 -7.62 21.34
CA SER A 144 -30.18 -7.59 20.03
C SER A 144 -28.73 -8.06 20.17
N ALA A 145 -28.28 -8.96 19.29
CA ALA A 145 -26.93 -9.52 19.30
C ALA A 145 -25.88 -8.39 19.14
N GLU A 146 -25.18 -8.11 20.22
CA GLU A 146 -24.20 -7.03 20.34
C GLU A 146 -22.92 -7.38 19.57
N LEU A 147 -22.37 -6.42 18.81
CA LEU A 147 -20.93 -6.41 18.55
C LEU A 147 -20.25 -6.11 19.87
N THR A 148 -19.91 -7.17 20.61
CA THR A 148 -19.28 -7.06 21.93
C THR A 148 -17.99 -6.24 21.81
N PRO A 149 -17.58 -5.54 22.87
CA PRO A 149 -16.29 -4.84 22.87
C PRO A 149 -15.14 -5.78 22.47
N GLU A 150 -15.24 -7.05 22.85
CA GLU A 150 -14.32 -8.12 22.45
C GLU A 150 -14.33 -8.38 20.93
N THR A 151 -15.50 -8.48 20.30
CA THR A 151 -15.61 -8.67 18.84
C THR A 151 -15.04 -7.47 18.07
N LYS A 152 -15.27 -6.24 18.57
CA LYS A 152 -14.70 -5.02 17.98
C LYS A 152 -13.18 -5.00 18.06
N LEU A 153 -12.62 -5.38 19.22
CA LEU A 153 -11.17 -5.48 19.40
C LEU A 153 -10.58 -6.55 18.48
N GLN A 154 -11.21 -7.72 18.39
CA GLN A 154 -10.75 -8.80 17.52
C GLN A 154 -10.79 -8.40 16.03
N GLU A 155 -11.81 -7.66 15.58
CA GLU A 155 -11.87 -7.15 14.21
C GLU A 155 -10.70 -6.22 13.91
N LEU A 156 -10.37 -5.30 14.83
CA LEU A 156 -9.23 -4.39 14.69
C LEU A 156 -7.90 -5.15 14.69
N GLN A 157 -7.70 -6.11 15.59
CA GLN A 157 -6.49 -6.94 15.61
C GLN A 157 -6.31 -7.73 14.31
N THR A 158 -7.39 -8.35 13.82
CA THR A 158 -7.37 -9.09 12.55
C THR A 158 -7.01 -8.16 11.39
N TYR A 159 -7.49 -6.91 11.42
CA TYR A 159 -7.14 -5.91 10.41
C TYR A 159 -5.68 -5.46 10.52
N ASP A 160 -5.21 -5.14 11.72
CA ASP A 160 -3.83 -4.71 11.97
C ASP A 160 -2.82 -5.82 11.59
N GLU A 161 -3.13 -7.09 11.83
CA GLU A 161 -2.34 -8.23 11.35
C GLU A 161 -2.28 -8.31 9.81
N LYS A 162 -3.39 -8.03 9.12
CA LYS A 162 -3.40 -8.00 7.65
C LYS A 162 -2.53 -6.86 7.13
N VAL A 163 -2.63 -5.68 7.73
CA VAL A 163 -1.79 -4.52 7.39
C VAL A 163 -0.32 -4.84 7.60
N TYR A 164 0.03 -5.48 8.72
CA TYR A 164 1.41 -5.91 8.99
C TYR A 164 1.93 -6.89 7.93
N ARG A 165 1.16 -7.91 7.57
CA ARG A 165 1.57 -8.85 6.50
C ARG A 165 1.74 -8.15 5.15
N ALA A 166 0.82 -7.25 4.82
CA ALA A 166 0.87 -6.47 3.58
C ALA A 166 2.08 -5.51 3.56
N SER A 167 2.41 -4.88 4.68
CA SER A 167 3.57 -3.98 4.78
C SER A 167 4.89 -4.73 4.63
N VAL A 168 5.02 -5.91 5.25
CA VAL A 168 6.20 -6.77 5.06
C VAL A 168 6.36 -7.17 3.58
N GLN A 169 5.27 -7.55 2.91
CA GLN A 169 5.30 -7.87 1.47
C GLN A 169 5.69 -6.66 0.62
N MET A 170 5.13 -5.48 0.94
CA MET A 170 5.44 -4.23 0.26
C MET A 170 6.93 -3.89 0.38
N TYR A 171 7.50 -3.91 1.59
CA TYR A 171 8.93 -3.65 1.79
C TYR A 171 9.82 -4.70 1.13
N GLY A 172 9.39 -5.97 1.11
CA GLY A 172 10.09 -7.02 0.35
C GLY A 172 10.16 -6.72 -1.15
N SER A 173 9.04 -6.28 -1.74
CA SER A 173 9.00 -5.86 -3.15
C SER A 173 9.87 -4.63 -3.42
N MET A 174 9.88 -3.64 -2.52
CA MET A 174 10.74 -2.47 -2.64
C MET A 174 12.23 -2.84 -2.59
N ALA A 175 12.61 -3.80 -1.73
CA ALA A 175 13.98 -4.30 -1.67
C ALA A 175 14.42 -4.96 -2.99
N GLU A 176 13.53 -5.73 -3.64
CA GLU A 176 13.80 -6.30 -4.97
C GLU A 176 13.88 -5.22 -6.06
N ASP A 177 13.03 -4.18 -6.01
CA ASP A 177 13.13 -3.02 -6.90
C ASP A 177 14.50 -2.33 -6.75
N LEU A 178 14.94 -2.05 -5.52
CA LEU A 178 16.26 -1.47 -5.23
C LEU A 178 17.41 -2.33 -5.75
N LYS A 179 17.30 -3.65 -5.60
CA LYS A 179 18.26 -4.61 -6.15
C LYS A 179 18.29 -4.56 -7.69
N SER A 180 17.13 -4.52 -8.34
CA SER A 180 17.03 -4.42 -9.81
C SER A 180 17.62 -3.13 -10.37
N LEU A 181 17.57 -2.04 -9.60
CA LEU A 181 18.17 -0.74 -9.93
C LEU A 181 19.69 -0.71 -9.69
N GLY A 182 20.28 -1.78 -9.16
CA GLY A 182 21.70 -1.84 -8.88
C GLY A 182 22.11 -0.96 -7.70
N ILE A 183 21.24 -0.80 -6.69
CA ILE A 183 21.56 0.00 -5.51
C ILE A 183 22.54 -0.78 -4.59
N PRO A 184 23.70 -0.19 -4.22
CA PRO A 184 24.66 -0.84 -3.32
C PRO A 184 24.02 -1.32 -2.01
N PHE A 185 24.54 -2.42 -1.44
CA PHE A 185 24.01 -3.12 -0.25
C PHE A 185 22.64 -3.82 -0.42
N PHE A 186 21.89 -3.56 -1.49
CA PHE A 186 20.68 -4.32 -1.86
C PHE A 186 20.97 -5.39 -2.93
N VAL A 187 22.06 -5.23 -3.67
CA VAL A 187 22.51 -6.21 -4.68
C VAL A 187 23.28 -7.38 -4.07
N ILE A 188 23.91 -7.16 -2.92
CA ILE A 188 24.69 -8.17 -2.17
C ILE A 188 23.88 -8.73 -1.01
N THR A 189 24.25 -9.93 -0.53
CA THR A 189 23.66 -10.54 0.66
C THR A 189 24.42 -10.18 1.94
N GLU A 190 23.86 -10.54 3.10
CA GLU A 190 24.48 -10.32 4.41
C GLU A 190 25.84 -11.05 4.51
N GLU A 191 25.93 -12.23 3.90
CA GLU A 191 27.15 -13.07 3.89
C GLU A 191 28.27 -12.49 3.01
N GLU A 192 27.92 -11.68 2.02
CA GLU A 192 28.87 -11.03 1.10
C GLU A 192 29.38 -9.69 1.64
N PHE A 193 28.70 -9.14 2.66
CA PHE A 193 29.08 -7.86 3.23
C PHE A 193 30.27 -8.01 4.20
N PRO A 194 31.33 -7.20 4.04
CA PRO A 194 32.45 -7.22 4.98
C PRO A 194 32.04 -6.51 6.28
N GLY A 195 31.48 -7.25 7.22
CA GLY A 195 31.08 -6.75 8.53
C GLY A 195 30.16 -7.70 9.28
N ASP A 196 29.71 -7.26 10.45
CA ASP A 196 28.65 -7.90 11.19
C ASP A 196 27.27 -7.49 10.65
N LYS A 197 26.25 -8.25 11.07
CA LYS A 197 24.86 -8.04 10.66
C LYS A 197 24.36 -6.62 10.94
N ASP A 198 24.71 -6.06 12.09
CA ASP A 198 24.20 -4.74 12.48
C ASP A 198 24.81 -3.65 11.60
N SER A 199 26.11 -3.76 11.28
CA SER A 199 26.77 -2.87 10.30
C SER A 199 26.14 -2.95 8.91
N PHE A 200 25.74 -4.15 8.45
CA PHE A 200 25.07 -4.31 7.16
C PHE A 200 23.68 -3.65 7.14
N LEU A 201 22.90 -3.86 8.20
CA LEU A 201 21.58 -3.25 8.36
C LEU A 201 21.68 -1.72 8.43
N GLU A 202 22.67 -1.19 9.15
CA GLU A 202 22.93 0.24 9.23
C GLU A 202 23.33 0.82 7.87
N ALA A 203 24.15 0.13 7.08
CA ALA A 203 24.49 0.56 5.73
C ALA A 203 23.26 0.63 4.80
N ARG A 204 22.38 -0.38 4.85
CA ARG A 204 21.12 -0.39 4.10
C ARG A 204 20.19 0.73 4.56
N LYS A 205 20.10 0.97 5.87
CA LYS A 205 19.30 2.07 6.43
C LYS A 205 19.76 3.42 5.91
N LYS A 206 21.08 3.69 5.93
CA LYS A 206 21.66 4.93 5.37
C LYS A 206 21.36 5.11 3.88
N VAL A 207 21.34 4.02 3.10
CA VAL A 207 20.93 4.09 1.69
C VAL A 207 19.46 4.49 1.56
N ILE A 208 18.56 3.91 2.37
CA ILE A 208 17.14 4.28 2.34
C ILE A 208 16.96 5.76 2.72
N GLU A 209 17.61 6.23 3.78
CA GLU A 209 17.58 7.65 4.17
C GLU A 209 18.07 8.56 3.04
N LEU A 210 19.17 8.20 2.39
CA LEU A 210 19.68 8.95 1.24
C LEU A 210 18.70 8.97 0.06
N ILE A 211 18.07 7.83 -0.26
CA ILE A 211 17.06 7.77 -1.33
C ILE A 211 15.85 8.62 -0.97
N ASP A 212 15.48 8.65 0.31
CA ASP A 212 14.40 9.50 0.79
C ASP A 212 14.71 10.99 0.66
N ASP A 213 15.95 11.41 0.91
CA ASP A 213 16.37 12.80 0.70
C ASP A 213 16.41 13.19 -0.79
N LEU A 214 16.64 12.22 -1.67
CA LEU A 214 16.74 12.43 -3.12
C LEU A 214 15.39 12.41 -3.87
N THR A 215 14.31 11.90 -3.25
CA THR A 215 13.02 11.64 -3.91
C THR A 215 11.82 12.34 -3.29
#